data_AF-A0A8F9RKV6-F1
#
_entry.id   AF-A0A8F9RKV6-F1
#
_cell.length_a   1.000
_cell.length_b   1.000
_cell.length_c   1.000
_cell.angle_alpha   90.00
_cell.angle_beta   90.00
_cell.angle_gamma   90.00
#
_symmetry.space_group_name_H-M   'P 1'
#
loop_
_entity.id
_entity.type
_entity.pdbx_description
1 polymer ?
#
loop_
_entity_poly.entity_id
_entity_poly.type
_entity_poly.pdbx_seq_one_letter_code
_entity_poly.pdbx_strand_id
1 'polypeptide(L)'
;MKKLITIIVVIISTSLFSQNKPFTNLVFDQVIIYDFEGGKGSESMYIIGDNGKLSKNVKKQVVLDQKTIKILNTKLESKLSYGAGTASCFEPHLGIVYYFKNKLVAHISVCLDCNRLQSSKNIIAQNQGRIGTGKDSYYLLDGMSKSFRIFQKNNCLIIANL
;
A
#
# COMPACT_ATOMS: atom_id res chain seq x y z
N MET A 1 43.52 -18.16 -46.44
CA MET A 1 42.70 -18.87 -45.43
C MET A 1 42.44 -17.94 -44.24
N LYS A 2 41.29 -17.26 -44.21
CA LYS A 2 40.90 -16.39 -43.07
C LYS A 2 39.80 -17.09 -42.28
N LYS A 3 40.07 -17.40 -41.01
CA LYS A 3 39.08 -17.98 -40.07
C LYS A 3 38.12 -16.87 -39.65
N LEU A 4 36.84 -17.04 -39.97
CA LEU A 4 35.77 -16.14 -39.54
C LEU A 4 35.31 -16.60 -38.14
N ILE A 5 35.75 -15.92 -37.09
CA ILE A 5 35.27 -16.14 -35.73
C ILE A 5 33.94 -15.40 -35.62
N THR A 6 32.84 -16.16 -35.58
CA THR A 6 31.51 -15.60 -35.34
C THR A 6 31.30 -15.52 -33.83
N ILE A 7 31.41 -14.30 -33.29
CA ILE A 7 31.11 -14.03 -31.88
C ILE A 7 29.59 -13.96 -31.73
N ILE A 8 29.01 -14.98 -31.09
CA ILE A 8 27.60 -14.97 -30.68
C ILE A 8 27.49 -14.09 -29.43
N VAL A 9 27.02 -12.86 -29.60
CA VAL A 9 26.65 -11.97 -28.50
C VAL A 9 25.24 -12.35 -28.04
N VAL A 10 25.15 -13.17 -26.99
CA VAL A 10 23.89 -13.43 -26.29
C VAL A 10 23.55 -12.18 -25.48
N ILE A 11 22.71 -11.30 -26.03
CA ILE A 11 22.13 -10.18 -25.29
C ILE A 11 21.11 -10.79 -24.32
N ILE A 12 21.55 -11.09 -23.10
CA ILE A 12 20.66 -11.41 -22.00
C ILE A 12 19.92 -10.12 -21.65
N SER A 13 18.78 -9.89 -22.30
CA SER A 13 17.84 -8.86 -21.92
C SER A 13 17.24 -9.25 -20.57
N THR A 14 17.91 -8.87 -19.48
CA THR A 14 17.28 -8.84 -18.17
C THR A 14 16.23 -7.74 -18.23
N SER A 15 14.99 -8.11 -18.54
CA SER A 15 13.85 -7.26 -18.28
C SER A 15 13.78 -7.07 -16.76
N LEU A 16 14.46 -6.04 -16.27
CA LEU A 16 14.26 -5.52 -14.92
C LEU A 16 12.81 -5.05 -14.90
N PHE A 17 11.92 -5.92 -14.44
CA PHE A 17 10.58 -5.52 -14.02
C PHE A 17 10.76 -4.53 -12.86
N SER A 18 10.89 -3.25 -13.20
CA SER A 18 10.92 -2.17 -12.24
C SER A 18 9.60 -2.23 -11.48
N GLN A 19 9.65 -2.69 -10.22
CA GLN A 19 8.48 -2.60 -9.35
C GLN A 19 8.19 -1.11 -9.20
N ASN A 20 7.03 -0.68 -9.68
CA ASN A 20 6.59 0.70 -9.48
C ASN A 20 6.56 0.97 -7.96
N LYS A 21 7.25 2.02 -7.53
CA LYS A 21 7.40 2.45 -6.14
C LYS A 21 6.58 3.74 -5.92
N PRO A 22 5.25 3.63 -5.83
CA PRO A 22 4.35 4.77 -5.89
C PRO A 22 4.46 5.73 -4.69
N PHE A 23 5.03 5.29 -3.57
CA PHE A 23 5.17 6.08 -2.34
C PHE A 23 6.61 6.56 -2.11
N THR A 24 7.62 5.81 -2.55
CA THR A 24 9.02 6.26 -2.52
C THR A 24 9.24 7.46 -3.45
N ASN A 25 8.58 7.47 -4.61
CA ASN A 25 8.69 8.55 -5.59
C ASN A 25 7.58 9.61 -5.44
N LEU A 26 6.71 9.49 -4.44
CA LEU A 26 5.64 10.44 -4.20
C LEU A 26 6.22 11.75 -3.68
N VAL A 27 5.79 12.87 -4.27
CA VAL A 27 6.11 14.20 -3.74
C VAL A 27 5.09 14.53 -2.64
N PHE A 28 5.55 14.65 -1.40
CA PHE A 28 4.77 15.00 -0.23
C PHE A 28 5.67 15.73 0.80
N ASP A 29 5.06 16.50 1.70
CA ASP A 29 5.74 17.14 2.83
C ASP A 29 5.21 16.66 4.19
N GLN A 30 4.04 16.02 4.21
CA GLN A 30 3.41 15.53 5.43
C GLN A 30 2.70 14.19 5.22
N VAL A 31 2.79 13.31 6.21
CA VAL A 31 1.97 12.10 6.30
C VAL A 31 1.27 12.09 7.64
N ILE A 32 -0.05 11.93 7.61
CA ILE A 32 -0.89 11.86 8.81
C ILE A 32 -1.57 10.50 8.85
N ILE A 33 -1.49 9.84 10.00
CA ILE A 33 -2.28 8.65 10.28
C ILE A 33 -3.52 9.03 11.08
N TYR A 34 -4.62 8.34 10.81
CA TYR A 34 -5.93 8.62 11.39
C TYR A 34 -6.51 7.34 11.97
N ASP A 35 -7.07 7.43 13.16
CA ASP A 35 -8.09 6.49 13.61
C ASP A 35 -9.45 7.01 13.19
N PHE A 36 -10.21 6.17 12.53
CA PHE A 36 -11.54 6.52 12.06
C PHE A 36 -12.47 5.31 12.06
N GLU A 37 -13.76 5.54 11.84
CA GLU A 37 -14.73 4.47 11.59
C GLU A 37 -15.19 4.51 10.14
N GLY A 38 -14.75 3.54 9.36
CA GLY A 38 -15.22 3.29 8.01
C GLY A 38 -15.99 1.97 7.87
N GLY A 39 -16.42 1.67 6.65
CA GLY A 39 -17.15 0.44 6.31
C GLY A 39 -18.65 0.65 6.09
N LYS A 40 -19.38 -0.44 5.81
CA LYS A 40 -20.82 -0.36 5.55
C LYS A 40 -21.56 0.11 6.79
N GLY A 41 -22.42 1.13 6.64
CA GLY A 41 -23.14 1.75 7.76
C GLY A 41 -22.46 2.97 8.37
N SER A 42 -21.23 3.29 7.97
CA SER A 42 -20.56 4.56 8.29
C SER A 42 -20.88 5.63 7.23
N GLU A 43 -20.71 6.91 7.57
CA GLU A 43 -20.83 8.02 6.60
C GLU A 43 -19.77 7.97 5.49
N SER A 44 -18.70 7.19 5.63
CA SER A 44 -17.63 7.07 4.64
C SER A 44 -16.94 5.71 4.71
N MET A 45 -16.94 4.98 3.60
CA MET A 45 -16.30 3.65 3.54
C MET A 45 -14.77 3.69 3.69
N TYR A 46 -14.14 4.85 3.48
CA TYR A 46 -12.69 5.05 3.44
C TYR A 46 -12.28 6.32 4.21
N ILE A 47 -10.99 6.45 4.51
CA ILE A 47 -10.45 7.66 5.18
C ILE A 47 -10.65 8.92 4.33
N ILE A 48 -10.61 8.79 3.00
CA ILE A 48 -11.04 9.83 2.07
C ILE A 48 -12.28 9.29 1.36
N GLY A 49 -13.42 9.92 1.56
CA GLY A 49 -14.68 9.52 0.94
C GLY A 49 -14.71 9.83 -0.56
N ASP A 50 -15.74 9.34 -1.24
CA ASP A 50 -15.91 9.50 -2.70
C ASP A 50 -16.03 10.97 -3.14
N ASN A 51 -16.39 11.86 -2.21
CA ASN A 51 -16.41 13.31 -2.41
C ASN A 51 -15.01 13.96 -2.32
N GLY A 52 -13.94 13.17 -2.15
CA GLY A 52 -12.56 13.62 -2.01
C GLY A 52 -12.24 14.26 -0.65
N LYS A 53 -13.15 14.19 0.32
CA LYS A 53 -12.98 14.78 1.66
C LYS A 53 -12.55 13.73 2.67
N LEU A 54 -11.81 14.19 3.68
CA LEU A 54 -11.51 13.40 4.86
C LEU A 54 -12.80 12.92 5.53
N SER A 55 -12.83 11.67 5.99
CA SER A 55 -13.94 11.11 6.73
C SER A 55 -14.26 11.97 7.94
N LYS A 56 -15.55 12.18 8.19
CA LYS A 56 -16.02 12.91 9.38
C LYS A 56 -15.90 12.08 10.66
N ASN A 57 -15.76 10.77 10.54
CA ASN A 57 -15.65 9.84 11.65
C ASN A 57 -14.20 9.67 12.13
N VAL A 58 -13.36 10.68 11.95
CA VAL A 58 -12.00 10.69 12.48
C VAL A 58 -12.05 10.93 13.98
N LYS A 59 -11.44 10.03 14.74
CA LYS A 59 -11.35 10.11 16.21
C LYS A 59 -10.06 10.76 16.67
N LYS A 60 -8.96 10.39 16.00
CA LYS A 60 -7.60 10.80 16.37
C LYS A 60 -6.73 10.91 15.12
N GLN A 61 -5.69 11.73 15.20
CA GLN A 61 -4.72 11.90 14.13
C GLN A 61 -3.31 12.09 14.69
N VAL A 62 -2.30 11.58 13.97
CA VAL A 62 -0.89 11.81 14.30
C VAL A 62 -0.08 12.06 13.04
N VAL A 63 0.76 13.10 13.09
CA VAL A 63 1.73 13.40 12.05
C VAL A 63 2.94 12.48 12.24
N LEU A 64 3.32 11.75 11.20
CA LEU A 64 4.47 10.85 11.25
C LEU A 64 5.79 11.61 11.04
N ASP A 65 6.84 11.17 11.72
CA ASP A 65 8.20 11.61 11.46
C ASP A 65 8.78 10.96 10.19
N GLN A 66 9.81 11.59 9.62
CA GLN A 66 10.43 11.17 8.35
C GLN A 66 11.01 9.75 8.39
N LYS A 67 11.55 9.31 9.53
CA LYS A 67 12.13 7.96 9.67
C LYS A 67 11.01 6.92 9.62
N THR A 68 9.92 7.15 10.34
CA THR A 68 8.74 6.28 10.32
C THR A 68 8.10 6.22 8.94
N ILE A 69 7.97 7.37 8.26
CA ILE A 69 7.45 7.44 6.88
C ILE A 69 8.30 6.60 5.92
N LYS A 70 9.63 6.70 5.99
CA LYS A 70 10.52 5.92 5.12
C LYS A 70 10.34 4.41 5.32
N ILE A 71 10.23 3.96 6.57
CA ILE A 71 10.00 2.54 6.90
C ILE A 71 8.61 2.09 6.41
N LEU A 72 7.58 2.92 6.63
CA LEU A 72 6.22 2.66 6.15
C LEU A 72 6.18 2.51 4.62
N ASN A 73 6.73 3.46 3.87
CA ASN A 73 6.74 3.43 2.41
C ASN A 73 7.49 2.19 1.89
N THR A 74 8.64 1.88 2.48
CA THR A 74 9.42 0.67 2.14
C THR A 74 8.60 -0.59 2.38
N LYS A 75 7.84 -0.65 3.48
CA LYS A 75 6.96 -1.79 3.78
C LYS A 75 5.78 -1.86 2.81
N LEU A 76 5.09 -0.76 2.53
CA LEU A 76 3.99 -0.73 1.56
C LEU A 76 4.43 -1.22 0.17
N GLU A 77 5.67 -0.96 -0.23
CA GLU A 77 6.17 -1.36 -1.55
C GLU A 77 6.84 -2.74 -1.56
N SER A 78 7.04 -3.35 -0.40
CA SER A 78 7.68 -4.65 -0.29
C SER A 78 6.67 -5.79 -0.45
N LYS A 79 6.98 -6.71 -1.36
CA LYS A 79 6.21 -7.96 -1.51
C LYS A 79 6.10 -8.76 -0.22
N LEU A 80 7.11 -8.72 0.65
CA LEU A 80 7.15 -9.45 1.93
C LEU A 80 6.18 -8.87 2.97
N SER A 81 5.64 -7.67 2.73
CA SER A 81 4.61 -7.07 3.57
C SER A 81 3.22 -7.62 3.29
N TYR A 82 3.07 -8.44 2.26
CA TYR A 82 1.83 -9.09 1.85
C TYR A 82 2.00 -10.62 1.95
N GLY A 83 0.91 -11.33 2.22
CA GLY A 83 0.87 -12.78 2.38
C GLY A 83 -0.52 -13.32 2.09
N ALA A 84 -0.76 -14.61 2.32
CA ALA A 84 -1.97 -15.26 1.83
C ALA A 84 -3.26 -14.75 2.50
N GLY A 85 -4.22 -14.34 1.66
CA GLY A 85 -5.64 -14.19 1.97
C GLY A 85 -6.08 -12.96 2.79
N THR A 86 -7.25 -12.44 2.44
CA THR A 86 -8.01 -11.43 3.20
C THR A 86 -9.43 -11.92 3.46
N ALA A 87 -10.07 -11.47 4.54
CA ALA A 87 -11.51 -11.64 4.67
C ALA A 87 -12.25 -10.77 3.64
N SER A 88 -13.50 -11.15 3.29
CA SER A 88 -14.31 -10.37 2.33
C SER A 88 -14.82 -9.04 2.90
N CYS A 89 -14.86 -8.88 4.23
CA CYS A 89 -15.30 -7.64 4.87
C CYS A 89 -14.25 -6.52 4.68
N PHE A 90 -14.70 -5.28 4.80
CA PHE A 90 -13.81 -4.12 4.80
C PHE A 90 -14.38 -3.01 5.68
N GLU A 91 -13.97 -3.02 6.94
CA GLU A 91 -14.32 -2.06 7.99
C GLU A 91 -13.01 -1.40 8.47
N PRO A 92 -12.52 -0.38 7.73
CA PRO A 92 -11.23 0.20 8.02
C PRO A 92 -11.28 1.12 9.24
N HIS A 93 -10.26 0.99 10.08
CA HIS A 93 -10.05 1.83 11.26
C HIS A 93 -8.78 2.66 11.22
N LEU A 94 -7.86 2.35 10.30
CA LEU A 94 -6.60 3.06 10.16
C LEU A 94 -6.51 3.73 8.79
N GLY A 95 -6.44 5.06 8.79
CA GLY A 95 -6.19 5.88 7.62
C GLY A 95 -4.74 6.34 7.57
N ILE A 96 -4.15 6.38 6.38
CA ILE A 96 -2.83 6.98 6.12
C ILE A 96 -3.02 7.96 4.99
N VAL A 97 -2.69 9.23 5.18
CA VAL A 97 -2.92 10.29 4.20
C VAL A 97 -1.65 11.10 3.99
N TYR A 98 -1.28 11.27 2.72
CA TYR A 98 -0.13 12.03 2.28
C TYR A 98 -0.60 13.38 1.75
N TYR A 99 0.08 14.44 2.19
CA TYR A 99 -0.17 15.81 1.79
C TYR A 99 1.07 16.43 1.16
N PHE A 100 0.85 17.34 0.21
CA PHE A 100 1.84 18.27 -0.30
C PHE A 100 1.26 19.67 -0.32
N LYS A 101 1.87 20.63 0.38
CA LYS A 101 1.37 22.00 0.53
C LYS A 101 -0.11 22.02 0.94
N ASN A 102 -0.44 21.20 1.93
CA ASN A 102 -1.78 21.01 2.49
C ASN A 102 -2.82 20.42 1.52
N LYS A 103 -2.39 19.88 0.37
CA LYS A 103 -3.27 19.18 -0.59
C LYS A 103 -3.08 17.68 -0.50
N LEU A 104 -4.20 16.95 -0.50
CA LEU A 104 -4.21 15.48 -0.59
C LEU A 104 -3.50 15.01 -1.87
N VAL A 105 -2.50 14.13 -1.74
CA VAL A 105 -1.79 13.54 -2.90
C VAL A 105 -1.88 12.02 -2.96
N ALA A 106 -2.12 11.37 -1.81
CA ALA A 106 -2.43 9.95 -1.71
C ALA A 106 -3.10 9.63 -0.37
N HIS A 107 -3.88 8.56 -0.33
CA HIS A 107 -4.42 7.98 0.88
C HIS A 107 -4.48 6.44 0.81
N ILE A 108 -4.52 5.83 1.99
CA ILE A 108 -4.67 4.40 2.21
C ILE A 108 -5.67 4.20 3.37
N SER A 109 -6.65 3.33 3.18
CA SER A 109 -7.51 2.84 4.27
C SER A 109 -7.11 1.41 4.60
N VAL A 110 -6.95 1.10 5.87
CA VAL A 110 -6.50 -0.20 6.37
C VAL A 110 -7.55 -0.74 7.33
N CYS A 111 -8.00 -1.95 7.02
CA CYS A 111 -8.85 -2.75 7.88
C CYS A 111 -7.99 -3.84 8.50
N LEU A 112 -7.77 -3.71 9.82
CA LEU A 112 -6.85 -4.56 10.57
C LEU A 112 -7.43 -5.96 10.79
N ASP A 113 -8.77 -6.06 10.89
CA ASP A 113 -9.48 -7.32 11.13
C ASP A 113 -9.52 -8.19 9.88
N CYS A 114 -9.88 -7.60 8.74
CA CYS A 114 -9.89 -8.28 7.46
C CYS A 114 -8.49 -8.42 6.82
N ASN A 115 -7.46 -7.88 7.48
CA ASN A 115 -6.07 -7.92 7.05
C ASN A 115 -5.86 -7.31 5.64
N ARG A 116 -6.67 -6.32 5.28
CA ARG A 116 -6.72 -5.72 3.93
C ARG A 116 -6.46 -4.23 4.00
N LEU A 117 -5.90 -3.69 2.92
CA LEU A 117 -5.83 -2.26 2.70
C LEU A 117 -6.35 -1.90 1.30
N GLN A 118 -6.77 -0.65 1.16
CA GLN A 118 -7.10 -0.03 -0.11
C GLN A 118 -6.33 1.27 -0.26
N SER A 119 -5.59 1.39 -1.34
CA SER A 119 -4.72 2.52 -1.63
C SER A 119 -5.19 3.27 -2.87
N SER A 120 -5.13 4.60 -2.81
CA SER A 120 -5.33 5.50 -3.97
C SER A 120 -4.23 5.38 -5.03
N LYS A 121 -3.06 4.86 -4.66
CA LYS A 121 -1.98 4.52 -5.60
C LYS A 121 -1.91 3.00 -5.76
N ASN A 122 -1.69 2.53 -6.98
CA ASN A 122 -1.54 1.10 -7.24
C ASN A 122 -0.26 0.57 -6.57
N ILE A 123 -0.41 -0.30 -5.58
CA ILE A 123 0.70 -0.99 -4.93
C ILE A 123 0.85 -2.36 -5.59
N ILE A 124 1.81 -2.49 -6.50
CA ILE A 124 2.02 -3.76 -7.22
C ILE A 124 2.31 -4.92 -6.26
N ALA A 125 2.99 -4.63 -5.14
CA ALA A 125 3.26 -5.62 -4.10
C ALA A 125 1.99 -6.22 -3.46
N GLN A 126 0.85 -5.52 -3.50
CA GLN A 126 -0.44 -6.03 -3.03
C GLN A 126 -1.08 -7.01 -4.03
N ASN A 127 -0.74 -6.92 -5.31
CA ASN A 127 -1.35 -7.74 -6.39
C ASN A 127 -0.69 -9.14 -6.52
N GLN A 128 -0.07 -9.63 -5.45
CA GLN A 128 0.49 -10.98 -5.44
C GLN A 128 -0.66 -11.99 -5.41
N GLY A 129 -0.59 -13.00 -6.29
CA GLY A 129 -1.67 -13.97 -6.46
C GLY A 129 -2.53 -13.78 -7.71
N ARG A 130 -1.94 -13.38 -8.85
CA ARG A 130 -2.62 -13.62 -10.14
C ARG A 130 -2.76 -15.13 -10.32
N ILE A 131 -3.97 -15.63 -10.11
CA ILE A 131 -4.35 -17.03 -10.30
C ILE A 131 -5.13 -17.13 -11.60
N GLY A 132 -4.85 -18.17 -12.39
CA GLY A 132 -5.47 -18.40 -13.70
C GLY A 132 -4.60 -17.94 -14.89
N THR A 133 -4.97 -18.42 -16.07
CA THR A 133 -4.30 -18.17 -17.35
C THR A 133 -5.26 -17.51 -18.34
N GLY A 134 -4.76 -16.63 -19.22
CA GLY A 134 -5.60 -15.97 -20.22
C GLY A 134 -6.65 -15.00 -19.64
N LYS A 135 -7.87 -15.03 -20.18
CA LYS A 135 -9.00 -14.16 -19.77
C LYS A 135 -9.56 -14.49 -18.39
N ASP A 136 -9.21 -15.66 -17.84
CA ASP A 136 -9.69 -16.14 -16.55
C ASP A 136 -8.73 -15.83 -15.40
N SER A 137 -7.69 -15.01 -15.65
CA SER A 137 -6.80 -14.61 -14.57
C SER A 137 -7.48 -13.61 -13.65
N TYR A 138 -7.59 -13.95 -12.37
CA TYR A 138 -8.08 -13.07 -11.32
C TYR A 138 -7.00 -12.88 -10.25
N TYR A 139 -7.05 -11.74 -9.56
CA TYR A 139 -6.14 -11.47 -8.45
C TYR A 139 -6.80 -11.95 -7.17
N LEU A 140 -6.21 -12.94 -6.49
CA LEU A 140 -6.45 -13.08 -5.07
C LEU A 140 -5.85 -11.83 -4.41
N LEU A 141 -6.66 -11.10 -3.65
CA LEU A 141 -6.13 -10.04 -2.81
C LEU A 141 -5.44 -10.72 -1.62
N ASP A 142 -4.12 -10.76 -1.70
CA ASP A 142 -3.27 -11.17 -0.60
C ASP A 142 -3.31 -10.12 0.51
N GLY A 143 -3.56 -10.57 1.75
CA GLY A 143 -3.62 -9.70 2.91
C GLY A 143 -2.23 -9.26 3.37
N MET A 144 -2.17 -8.43 4.41
CA MET A 144 -0.88 -8.03 4.98
C MET A 144 -0.20 -9.23 5.67
N SER A 145 1.13 -9.24 5.68
CA SER A 145 1.89 -10.26 6.40
C SER A 145 1.86 -10.02 7.91
N LYS A 146 2.13 -11.07 8.71
CA LYS A 146 2.19 -10.94 10.18
C LYS A 146 3.18 -9.87 10.63
N SER A 147 4.34 -9.78 9.97
CA SER A 147 5.37 -8.79 10.29
C SER A 147 4.92 -7.37 9.96
N PHE A 148 4.14 -7.17 8.89
CA PHE A 148 3.61 -5.85 8.57
C PHE A 148 2.50 -5.42 9.52
N ARG A 149 1.60 -6.33 9.92
CA ARG A 149 0.60 -6.07 10.96
C ARG A 149 1.24 -5.65 12.29
N ILE A 150 2.30 -6.35 12.72
CA ILE A 150 3.03 -5.99 13.94
C ILE A 150 3.66 -4.60 13.81
N PHE A 151 4.24 -4.28 12.65
CA PHE A 151 4.78 -2.94 12.41
C PHE A 151 3.69 -1.87 12.54
N GLN A 152 2.53 -2.05 11.92
CA GLN A 152 1.41 -1.11 12.02
C GLN A 152 0.95 -0.94 13.47
N LYS A 153 0.79 -2.03 14.22
CA LYS A 153 0.43 -1.97 15.64
C LYS A 153 1.46 -1.17 16.43
N ASN A 154 2.75 -1.48 16.29
CA ASN A 154 3.79 -0.90 17.13
C ASN A 154 4.22 0.52 16.74
N ASN A 155 4.05 0.91 15.48
CA ASN A 155 4.63 2.16 14.94
C ASN A 155 3.57 3.09 14.34
N CYS A 156 2.36 2.60 14.06
CA CYS A 156 1.28 3.46 13.62
C CYS A 156 0.24 3.60 14.73
N LEU A 157 -0.30 2.49 15.25
CA LEU A 157 -1.35 2.54 16.26
C LEU A 157 -0.82 2.97 17.64
N ILE A 158 0.26 2.36 18.13
CA ILE A 158 0.85 2.73 19.43
C ILE A 158 1.39 4.16 19.42
N ILE A 159 2.08 4.58 18.36
CA ILE A 159 2.58 5.98 18.25
C ILE A 159 1.41 6.97 18.26
N ALA A 160 0.25 6.57 17.74
CA ALA A 160 -0.93 7.40 17.75
C ALA A 160 -1.85 7.22 18.97
N ASN A 161 -1.46 6.39 19.95
CA ASN A 161 -2.33 6.00 21.08
C ASN A 161 -3.74 5.61 20.61
N LEU A 162 -3.83 4.90 19.48
CA LEU A 162 -5.08 4.43 18.86
C LEU A 162 -5.49 3.10 19.48
#